data_AF-A0A552UTD8-F1
#
_entry.id   AF-A0A552UTD8-F1
#
_cell.length_a   1.000
_cell.length_b   1.000
_cell.length_c   1.000
_cell.angle_alpha   90.00
_cell.angle_beta   90.00
_cell.angle_gamma   90.00
#
_symmetry.space_group_name_H-M   'P 1'
#
loop_
_entity.id
_entity.type
_entity.pdbx_description
1 polymer ?
#
loop_
_entity_poly.entity_id
_entity_poly.type
_entity_poly.pdbx_seq_one_letter_code
_entity_poly.pdbx_strand_id
1 'polypeptide(L)'
;MAKAPFTPDGVAAKVAELYALNQTQLNAQADLVLSNFKDWVDDNFNLTSAQGTYVNALNGTFLNELAIVTSDSLRKRHTVKLDAEDGGDGGEGSKFFRFQKCLRGTYSAGAVNEVVGELLLTITYE
;
A
#
# COMPACT_ATOMS: atom_id res chain seq x y z
N MET A 1 12.04 -5.79 10.78
CA MET A 1 11.05 -4.85 11.33
C MET A 1 10.00 -5.67 12.06
N ALA A 2 9.35 -5.14 13.10
CA ALA A 2 8.31 -5.89 13.82
C ALA A 2 7.02 -5.95 12.98
N LYS A 3 6.28 -7.06 12.97
CA LYS A 3 4.99 -7.12 12.26
C LYS A 3 3.97 -6.16 12.90
N ALA A 4 3.24 -5.41 12.09
CA ALA A 4 2.12 -4.55 12.52
C ALA A 4 0.78 -5.24 12.23
N PRO A 5 -0.33 -4.92 12.91
CA PRO A 5 -1.64 -5.42 12.49
C PRO A 5 -1.99 -4.88 11.09
N PHE A 6 -2.64 -5.68 10.24
CA PHE A 6 -3.10 -5.21 8.93
C PHE A 6 -4.44 -4.46 9.06
N THR A 7 -4.37 -3.29 9.67
CA THR A 7 -5.47 -2.35 9.93
C THR A 7 -5.02 -0.94 9.50
N PRO A 8 -5.93 0.04 9.37
CA PRO A 8 -5.57 1.42 9.04
C PRO A 8 -4.43 1.97 9.92
N ASP A 9 -4.56 1.81 11.25
CA ASP A 9 -3.56 2.25 12.21
C ASP A 9 -2.23 1.49 12.08
N GLY A 10 -2.29 0.17 11.86
CA GLY A 10 -1.08 -0.64 11.71
C GLY A 10 -0.33 -0.35 10.41
N VAL A 11 -1.04 -0.07 9.31
CA VAL A 11 -0.43 0.40 8.06
C VAL A 11 0.18 1.78 8.24
N ALA A 12 -0.51 2.72 8.90
CA ALA A 12 0.04 4.03 9.19
C ALA A 12 1.33 3.94 10.04
N ALA A 13 1.34 3.10 11.07
CA ALA A 13 2.52 2.85 11.90
C ALA A 13 3.67 2.22 11.09
N LYS A 14 3.38 1.23 10.23
CA LYS A 14 4.39 0.61 9.37
C LYS A 14 4.99 1.61 8.38
N VAL A 15 4.17 2.47 7.78
CA VAL A 15 4.63 3.52 6.85
C VAL A 15 5.51 4.53 7.59
N ALA A 16 5.15 4.93 8.81
CA ALA A 16 6.00 5.79 9.63
C ALA A 16 7.35 5.14 9.94
N GLU A 17 7.39 3.83 10.26
CA GLU A 17 8.63 3.07 10.47
C GLU A 17 9.49 3.05 9.18
N LEU A 18 8.88 2.78 8.03
CA LEU A 18 9.57 2.79 6.73
C LEU A 18 10.14 4.17 6.40
N TYR A 19 9.40 5.25 6.69
CA TYR A 19 9.84 6.60 6.39
C TYR A 19 10.85 7.15 7.40
N ALA A 20 11.06 6.49 8.53
CA ALA A 20 12.20 6.77 9.40
C ALA A 20 13.54 6.24 8.83
N LEU A 21 13.50 5.31 7.87
CA LEU A 21 14.70 4.77 7.23
C LEU A 21 15.39 5.82 6.36
N ASN A 22 16.70 5.64 6.13
CA ASN A 22 17.39 6.40 5.10
C ASN A 22 16.98 5.94 3.69
N GLN A 23 17.29 6.73 2.65
CA GLN A 23 16.81 6.46 1.30
C GLN A 23 17.30 5.11 0.74
N THR A 24 18.53 4.69 1.04
CA THR A 24 19.06 3.39 0.59
C THR A 24 18.28 2.23 1.19
N GLN A 25 17.99 2.29 2.50
CA GLN A 25 17.21 1.28 3.19
C GLN A 25 15.75 1.27 2.73
N LEU A 26 15.15 2.44 2.51
CA LEU A 26 13.79 2.57 1.98
C LEU A 26 13.68 2.03 0.56
N ASN A 27 14.68 2.27 -0.29
CA ASN A 27 14.74 1.68 -1.63
C ASN A 27 14.83 0.16 -1.57
N ALA A 28 15.62 -0.42 -0.65
CA ALA A 28 15.67 -1.87 -0.47
C ALA A 28 14.31 -2.46 -0.06
N GLN A 29 13.55 -1.78 0.81
CA GLN A 29 12.17 -2.18 1.14
C GLN A 29 11.25 -2.07 -0.07
N ALA A 30 11.34 -1.00 -0.85
CA ALA A 30 10.56 -0.83 -2.06
C ALA A 30 10.90 -1.87 -3.14
N ASP A 31 12.16 -2.30 -3.24
CA ASP A 31 12.58 -3.38 -4.14
C ASP A 31 11.96 -4.72 -3.72
N LEU A 32 11.95 -5.03 -2.42
CA LEU A 32 11.27 -6.21 -1.88
C LEU A 32 9.76 -6.20 -2.15
N VAL A 33 9.10 -5.05 -1.99
CA VAL A 33 7.67 -4.88 -2.35
C VAL A 33 7.44 -5.14 -3.83
N LEU A 34 8.33 -4.67 -4.69
CA LEU A 34 8.21 -4.83 -6.14
C LEU A 34 8.40 -6.28 -6.59
N SER A 35 9.39 -6.97 -6.00
CA SER A 35 9.73 -8.35 -6.41
C SER A 35 8.82 -9.39 -5.76
N ASN A 36 8.46 -9.21 -4.49
CA ASN A 36 7.78 -10.22 -3.67
C ASN A 36 6.69 -9.57 -2.80
N PHE A 37 5.72 -8.90 -3.43
CA PHE A 37 4.69 -8.14 -2.71
C PHE A 37 3.98 -8.95 -1.61
N LYS A 38 3.54 -10.18 -1.92
CA LYS A 38 2.78 -11.02 -0.97
C LYS A 38 3.62 -11.38 0.25
N ASP A 39 4.84 -11.86 0.00
CA ASP A 39 5.78 -12.24 1.06
C ASP A 39 6.14 -11.02 1.90
N TRP A 40 6.35 -9.86 1.28
CA TRP A 40 6.61 -8.62 2.01
C TRP A 40 5.43 -8.22 2.90
N VAL A 41 4.19 -8.34 2.42
CA VAL A 41 2.99 -8.06 3.22
C VAL A 41 2.90 -9.05 4.39
N ASP A 42 3.09 -10.35 4.15
CA ASP A 42 3.08 -11.35 5.23
C ASP A 42 4.19 -11.07 6.25
N ASP A 43 5.42 -10.80 5.81
CA ASP A 43 6.58 -10.53 6.67
C ASP A 43 6.46 -9.24 7.50
N ASN A 44 5.66 -8.26 7.04
CA ASN A 44 5.52 -6.96 7.71
C ASN A 44 4.20 -6.79 8.45
N PHE A 45 3.21 -7.64 8.20
CA PHE A 45 1.88 -7.53 8.81
C PHE A 45 1.37 -8.84 9.40
N ASN A 46 0.67 -8.73 10.53
CA ASN A 46 -0.13 -9.81 11.08
C ASN A 46 -1.46 -9.84 10.35
N LEU A 47 -1.63 -10.85 9.50
CA LEU A 47 -2.85 -11.07 8.72
C LEU A 47 -3.78 -12.03 9.47
N THR A 48 -5.08 -11.74 9.46
CA THR A 48 -6.08 -12.76 9.79
C THR A 48 -6.13 -13.83 8.68
N SER A 49 -6.69 -15.01 8.96
CA SER A 49 -6.82 -16.07 7.96
C SER A 49 -7.54 -15.62 6.69
N ALA A 50 -8.55 -14.75 6.82
CA ALA A 50 -9.28 -14.18 5.68
C ALA A 50 -8.40 -13.23 4.87
N GLN A 51 -7.66 -12.34 5.54
CA GLN A 51 -6.72 -11.41 4.91
C GLN A 51 -5.60 -12.16 4.18
N GLY A 52 -5.00 -13.17 4.81
CA GLY A 52 -3.97 -14.01 4.21
C GLY A 52 -4.47 -14.77 2.99
N THR A 53 -5.68 -15.34 3.06
CA THR A 53 -6.32 -15.99 1.90
C THR A 53 -6.51 -15.01 0.75
N TYR A 54 -6.95 -13.78 1.06
CA TYR A 54 -7.16 -12.74 0.06
C TYR A 54 -5.85 -12.30 -0.62
N VAL A 55 -4.82 -11.95 0.18
CA VAL A 55 -3.49 -11.55 -0.33
C VAL A 55 -2.88 -12.67 -1.19
N ASN A 56 -3.03 -13.93 -0.77
CA ASN A 56 -2.55 -15.08 -1.54
C ASN A 56 -3.30 -15.29 -2.86
N ALA A 57 -4.57 -14.90 -2.95
CA ALA A 57 -5.35 -15.00 -4.16
C ALA A 57 -4.96 -13.95 -5.24
N LEU A 58 -4.35 -12.82 -4.85
CA LEU A 58 -3.91 -11.79 -5.80
C LEU A 58 -2.95 -12.35 -6.85
N ASN A 59 -3.17 -12.10 -8.13
CA ASN A 59 -2.29 -12.60 -9.19
C ASN A 59 -2.38 -11.74 -10.45
N GLY A 60 -1.55 -12.08 -11.45
CA GLY A 60 -1.58 -11.47 -12.77
C GLY A 60 -1.27 -9.97 -12.76
N THR A 61 -1.82 -9.26 -13.75
CA THR A 61 -1.59 -7.82 -13.95
C THR A 61 -1.94 -6.99 -12.72
N PHE A 62 -3.00 -7.36 -12.00
CA PHE A 62 -3.43 -6.62 -10.82
C PHE A 62 -2.37 -6.61 -9.71
N LEU A 63 -1.79 -7.78 -9.39
CA LEU A 63 -0.72 -7.89 -8.40
C LEU A 63 0.52 -7.10 -8.83
N ASN A 64 0.88 -7.18 -10.11
CA ASN A 64 2.03 -6.47 -10.65
C ASN A 64 1.87 -4.95 -10.53
N GLU A 65 0.71 -4.42 -10.93
CA GLU A 65 0.40 -2.99 -10.80
C GLU A 65 0.40 -2.56 -9.33
N LEU A 66 -0.22 -3.35 -8.44
CA LEU A 66 -0.21 -3.08 -7.00
C LEU A 66 1.20 -3.00 -6.42
N ALA A 67 2.08 -3.93 -6.81
CA ALA A 67 3.48 -3.95 -6.40
C ALA A 67 4.23 -2.72 -6.93
N ILE A 68 4.04 -2.37 -8.20
CA ILE A 68 4.64 -1.19 -8.84
C ILE A 68 4.21 0.09 -8.13
N VAL A 69 2.91 0.32 -7.95
CA VAL A 69 2.42 1.57 -7.36
C VAL A 69 2.81 1.71 -5.89
N THR A 70 2.82 0.61 -5.13
CA THR A 70 3.22 0.62 -3.72
C THR A 70 4.72 0.88 -3.60
N SER A 71 5.54 0.17 -4.37
CA SER A 71 6.98 0.36 -4.43
C SER A 71 7.36 1.81 -4.79
N ASP A 72 6.74 2.36 -5.84
CA ASP A 72 6.99 3.74 -6.26
C ASP A 72 6.57 4.77 -5.21
N SER A 73 5.42 4.55 -4.56
CA SER A 73 4.94 5.42 -3.49
C SER A 73 5.89 5.42 -2.30
N LEU A 74 6.42 4.26 -1.90
CA LEU A 74 7.41 4.18 -0.84
C LEU A 74 8.71 4.90 -1.20
N ARG A 75 9.27 4.68 -2.40
CA ARG A 75 10.51 5.34 -2.83
C ARG A 75 10.41 6.87 -2.79
N LYS A 76 9.24 7.40 -3.14
CA LYS A 76 8.95 8.84 -3.19
C LYS A 76 8.38 9.40 -1.89
N ARG A 77 8.24 8.56 -0.86
CA ARG A 77 7.63 8.93 0.45
C ARG A 77 6.25 9.55 0.31
N HIS A 78 5.47 9.06 -0.65
CA HIS A 78 4.07 9.45 -0.79
C HIS A 78 3.26 8.99 0.42
N THR A 79 2.17 9.66 0.73
CA THR A 79 1.25 9.18 1.77
C THR A 79 0.70 7.80 1.35
N VAL A 80 0.74 6.82 2.24
CA VAL A 80 0.14 5.49 2.01
C VAL A 80 -0.86 5.23 3.13
N LYS A 81 -2.11 4.92 2.77
CA LYS A 81 -3.21 4.67 3.71
C LYS A 81 -3.91 3.37 3.35
N LEU A 82 -4.38 2.66 4.38
CA LEU A 82 -5.33 1.57 4.24
C LEU A 82 -6.68 2.06 4.75
N ASP A 83 -7.68 1.95 3.89
CA ASP A 83 -9.09 2.12 4.24
C ASP A 83 -9.71 0.74 4.41
N ALA A 84 -10.20 0.48 5.60
CA ALA A 84 -11.06 -0.65 5.84
C ALA A 84 -12.48 -0.08 5.86
N GLU A 85 -13.17 -0.11 4.72
CA GLU A 85 -14.61 0.13 4.74
C GLU A 85 -15.22 -0.98 5.60
N ASP A 86 -15.60 -0.63 6.84
CA ASP A 86 -16.51 -1.41 7.65
C ASP A 86 -17.78 -1.56 6.81
N GLY A 87 -18.18 -2.79 6.50
CA GLY A 87 -19.25 -3.06 5.54
C GLY A 87 -20.53 -2.30 5.87
N GLY A 88 -21.02 -1.50 4.93
CA GLY A 88 -22.37 -0.89 4.91
C GLY A 88 -22.42 0.20 3.83
N ASP A 89 -23.32 0.18 2.83
CA ASP A 89 -24.68 -0.34 2.79
C ASP A 89 -24.90 -1.37 1.66
N GLY A 90 -25.30 -2.59 2.02
CA GLY A 90 -26.41 -3.30 1.36
C GLY A 90 -26.43 -3.47 -0.16
N GLY A 91 -25.28 -3.60 -0.83
CA GLY A 91 -25.19 -4.00 -2.23
C GLY A 91 -24.55 -5.38 -2.33
N GLU A 92 -25.35 -6.41 -2.62
CA GLU A 92 -24.91 -7.80 -2.71
C GLU A 92 -23.62 -7.97 -3.52
N GLY A 93 -22.58 -8.46 -2.84
CA GLY A 93 -21.60 -9.39 -3.35
C GLY A 93 -20.55 -8.81 -4.28
N SER A 94 -19.43 -8.34 -3.72
CA SER A 94 -18.10 -8.84 -4.11
C SER A 94 -16.96 -8.37 -3.18
N LYS A 95 -16.05 -9.30 -2.85
CA LYS A 95 -14.77 -9.02 -2.17
C LYS A 95 -13.86 -8.25 -3.13
N PHE A 96 -13.63 -6.97 -2.87
CA PHE A 96 -12.77 -6.15 -3.73
C PHE A 96 -11.58 -5.55 -2.98
N PHE A 97 -10.47 -5.48 -3.69
CA PHE A 97 -9.32 -4.66 -3.34
C PHE A 97 -9.22 -3.59 -4.41
N ARG A 98 -9.28 -2.34 -3.97
CA ARG A 98 -9.06 -1.18 -4.81
C ARG A 98 -7.79 -0.51 -4.37
N PHE A 99 -6.97 -0.07 -5.31
CA PHE A 99 -5.95 0.92 -5.02
C PHE A 99 -6.20 2.16 -5.85
N GLN A 100 -6.03 3.33 -5.24
CA GLN A 100 -6.12 4.62 -5.90
C GLN A 100 -4.85 5.41 -5.60
N LYS A 101 -4.11 5.75 -6.65
CA LYS A 101 -2.95 6.63 -6.55
C LYS A 101 -3.32 8.01 -7.05
N CYS A 102 -3.36 8.97 -6.14
CA CYS A 102 -3.57 10.38 -6.44
C CYS A 102 -2.21 11.09 -6.47
N LEU A 103 -1.88 11.74 -7.58
CA LEU A 103 -0.72 12.62 -7.67
C LEU A 103 -1.21 14.05 -7.83
N ARG A 104 -0.68 14.97 -7.03
CA ARG A 104 -0.86 16.41 -7.17
C ARG A 104 0.50 17.05 -7.39
N GLY A 105 0.65 17.70 -8.53
CA GLY A 105 1.88 18.39 -8.89
C GLY A 105 1.63 19.87 -9.09
N THR A 106 2.49 20.72 -8.53
CA THR A 106 2.48 22.16 -8.76
C THR A 106 3.64 22.53 -9.68
N TYR A 107 3.33 23.07 -10.86
CA TYR A 107 4.32 23.44 -11.87
C TYR A 107 4.31 24.96 -12.09
N SER A 108 5.49 25.54 -12.27
CA SER A 108 5.69 26.94 -12.67
C SER A 108 6.62 26.95 -13.87
N ALA A 109 6.76 28.11 -14.54
CA ALA A 109 7.51 28.21 -15.79
C ALA A 109 8.95 27.67 -15.65
N GLY A 110 9.15 26.41 -16.08
CA GLY A 110 10.44 25.72 -16.12
C GLY A 110 10.78 24.85 -14.90
N ALA A 111 9.96 24.80 -13.85
CA ALA A 111 10.27 24.05 -12.64
C ALA A 111 9.09 23.23 -12.10
N VAL A 112 9.41 22.02 -11.63
CA VAL A 112 8.52 21.23 -10.77
C VAL A 112 8.69 21.78 -9.36
N ASN A 113 7.66 22.43 -8.82
CA ASN A 113 7.74 23.03 -7.49
C ASN A 113 7.45 22.00 -6.40
N GLU A 114 6.51 21.09 -6.66
CA GLU A 114 6.09 20.07 -5.70
C GLU A 114 5.40 18.92 -6.42
N VAL A 115 5.65 17.68 -6.00
CA VAL A 115 4.84 16.50 -6.36
C VAL A 115 4.49 15.79 -5.06
N VAL A 116 3.22 15.87 -4.67
CA VAL A 116 2.66 15.13 -3.53
C VAL A 116 1.87 13.95 -4.07
N GLY A 117 2.15 12.76 -3.56
CA GLY A 117 1.37 11.57 -3.87
C GLY A 117 0.64 11.02 -2.66
N GLU A 118 -0.53 10.45 -2.91
CA GLU A 118 -1.25 9.61 -1.97
C GLU A 118 -1.61 8.28 -2.65
N LEU A 119 -1.36 7.18 -1.97
CA LEU A 119 -1.82 5.85 -2.32
C LEU A 119 -2.82 5.39 -1.26
N LEU A 120 -4.08 5.24 -1.66
CA LEU A 120 -5.13 4.65 -0.85
C LEU A 120 -5.32 3.19 -1.27
N LEU A 121 -5.19 2.27 -0.32
CA LEU A 121 -5.55 0.87 -0.47
C LEU A 121 -6.89 0.67 0.24
N THR A 122 -7.88 0.10 -0.44
CA THR A 122 -9.18 -0.21 0.15
C THR A 122 -9.42 -1.71 0.07
N ILE A 123 -9.82 -2.32 1.17
CA ILE A 123 -10.14 -3.75 1.21
C ILE A 123 -11.46 -3.96 1.95
N THR A 124 -12.38 -4.67 1.30
CA THR A 124 -13.67 -5.04 1.88
C THR A 124 -13.75 -6.56 2.02
N TYR A 125 -14.18 -7.02 3.19
CA TYR A 125 -14.38 -8.44 3.50
C TYR A 125 -15.86 -8.68 3.78
N GLU A 126 -16.45 -9.65 3.06
CA GLU A 126 -17.68 -10.34 3.48
C GLU A 126 -17.35 -11.73 4.03
#